data_AF-A0A345QWA5-F1
#
_entry.id   AF-A0A345QWA5-F1
#
_cell.length_a   1.000
_cell.length_b   1.000
_cell.length_c   1.000
_cell.angle_alpha   90.00
_cell.angle_beta   90.00
_cell.angle_gamma   90.00
#
_symmetry.space_group_name_H-M   'P 1'
#
loop_
_entity.id
_entity.type
_entity.pdbx_description
1 polymer ?
#
loop_
_entity_poly.entity_id
_entity_poly.type
_entity_poly.pdbx_seq_one_letter_code
_entity_poly.pdbx_strand_id
1 'polypeptide(L)'
;MTRTYLPGILAMAAIVVASNILVQFLFGQWLTWGAFTYPLAFLVTDVMNRVYGKDAARRVVLVGFVVGLVCSLIGTQIMGEFGPLVTLRIAIGSGVAFLVAQLVDVAIFSALRDGTWWRAPLASTLVSSTLDTLLFFSISFSGALSFLHPATDVSWAAEMLPLLGSGPLAPLWVSLAVADWSVKLGIALIALIPFRIITAQLLTRS
;
A
#
# COMPACT_ATOMS: atom_id res chain seq x y z
N MET A 1 -23.72 5.61 -15.56
CA MET A 1 -22.25 5.84 -15.54
C MET A 1 -21.51 5.18 -14.37
N THR A 2 -22.17 4.72 -13.29
CA THR A 2 -21.51 4.13 -12.10
C THR A 2 -21.29 2.60 -12.13
N ARG A 3 -22.03 1.85 -12.97
CA ARG A 3 -21.93 0.38 -13.01
C ARG A 3 -20.62 -0.15 -13.60
N THR A 4 -19.96 0.63 -14.46
CA THR A 4 -18.75 0.22 -15.18
C THR A 4 -17.53 0.06 -14.27
N TYR A 5 -17.43 0.84 -13.19
CA TYR A 5 -16.27 0.85 -12.29
C TYR A 5 -16.49 0.04 -11.01
N LEU A 6 -17.71 -0.45 -10.80
CA LEU A 6 -18.12 -1.12 -9.58
C LEU A 6 -17.22 -2.32 -9.21
N PRO A 7 -16.80 -3.19 -10.16
CA PRO A 7 -15.90 -4.29 -9.84
C PRO A 7 -14.55 -3.83 -9.27
N GLY A 8 -13.97 -2.78 -9.86
CA GLY A 8 -12.70 -2.22 -9.39
C GLY A 8 -12.83 -1.54 -8.02
N ILE A 9 -13.94 -0.84 -7.78
CA ILE A 9 -14.23 -0.23 -6.47
C ILE A 9 -14.36 -1.32 -5.39
N LEU A 10 -15.12 -2.38 -5.67
CA LEU A 10 -15.30 -3.49 -4.72
C LEU A 10 -14.00 -4.23 -4.46
N ALA A 11 -13.20 -4.51 -5.49
CA ALA A 11 -11.90 -5.14 -5.34
C ALA A 11 -10.94 -4.29 -4.50
N MET A 12 -10.85 -2.99 -4.79
CA MET A 12 -10.03 -2.05 -4.01
C MET A 12 -10.49 -1.99 -2.55
N ALA A 13 -11.78 -1.81 -2.30
CA ALA A 13 -12.31 -1.76 -0.94
C ALA A 13 -12.05 -3.06 -0.18
N ALA A 14 -12.26 -4.21 -0.80
CA ALA A 14 -12.00 -5.52 -0.19
C ALA A 14 -10.52 -5.70 0.17
N ILE A 15 -9.60 -5.33 -0.73
CA ILE A 15 -8.15 -5.41 -0.48
C ILE A 15 -7.76 -4.47 0.67
N VAL A 16 -8.27 -3.23 0.68
CA VAL A 16 -7.95 -2.26 1.73
C VAL A 16 -8.46 -2.73 3.09
N VAL A 17 -9.70 -3.22 3.17
CA VAL A 17 -10.26 -3.79 4.40
C VAL A 17 -9.45 -5.00 4.86
N ALA A 18 -9.18 -5.93 3.95
CA ALA A 18 -8.38 -7.12 4.26
C ALA A 18 -6.98 -6.74 4.74
N SER A 19 -6.33 -5.76 4.12
CA SER A 19 -4.99 -5.30 4.53
C SER A 19 -5.00 -4.67 5.93
N ASN A 20 -6.03 -3.87 6.25
CA ASN A 20 -6.17 -3.26 7.58
C ASN A 20 -6.47 -4.28 8.69
N ILE A 21 -7.09 -5.41 8.36
CA ILE A 21 -7.30 -6.51 9.30
C ILE A 21 -6.02 -7.37 9.40
N LEU A 22 -5.45 -7.75 8.26
CA LEU A 22 -4.32 -8.66 8.17
C LEU A 22 -3.01 -8.06 8.70
N VAL A 23 -2.89 -6.73 8.77
CA VAL A 23 -1.74 -6.07 9.40
C VAL A 23 -1.61 -6.40 10.90
N GLN A 24 -2.69 -6.86 11.55
CA GLN A 24 -2.67 -7.23 12.96
C GLN A 24 -2.05 -8.62 13.21
N PHE A 25 -1.82 -9.41 12.15
CA PHE A 25 -1.30 -10.77 12.26
C PHE A 25 0.13 -10.82 11.74
N LEU A 26 1.06 -11.16 12.64
CA LEU A 26 2.49 -11.23 12.34
C LEU A 26 2.82 -12.43 11.42
N PHE A 27 3.73 -12.22 10.49
CA PHE A 27 4.33 -13.22 9.63
C PHE A 27 5.86 -13.18 9.76
N GLY A 28 6.40 -14.13 10.50
CA GLY A 28 7.82 -14.14 10.84
C GLY A 28 8.18 -12.98 11.77
N GLN A 29 9.41 -12.48 11.67
CA GLN A 29 9.93 -11.43 12.58
C GLN A 29 9.77 -10.00 12.03
N TRP A 30 9.47 -9.86 10.73
CA TRP A 30 9.63 -8.58 10.03
C TRP A 30 8.34 -8.07 9.37
N LEU A 31 7.36 -8.94 9.16
CA LEU A 31 6.22 -8.68 8.30
C LEU A 31 4.93 -9.03 8.99
N THR A 32 3.84 -8.54 8.41
CA THR A 32 2.47 -8.93 8.76
C THR A 32 1.80 -9.49 7.51
N TRP A 33 0.68 -10.17 7.68
CA TRP A 33 -0.10 -10.64 6.53
C TRP A 33 -0.63 -9.49 5.65
N GLY A 34 -0.73 -8.28 6.21
CA GLY A 34 -1.08 -7.06 5.47
C GLY A 34 -0.06 -6.71 4.36
N ALA A 35 1.23 -6.99 4.57
CA ALA A 35 2.29 -6.73 3.58
C ALA A 35 2.12 -7.54 2.28
N PHE A 36 1.43 -8.68 2.36
CA PHE A 36 1.18 -9.55 1.19
C PHE A 36 -0.12 -9.19 0.45
N THR A 37 -1.10 -8.61 1.14
CA THR A 37 -2.40 -8.28 0.53
C THR A 37 -2.43 -6.87 -0.02
N TYR A 38 -1.79 -5.92 0.65
CA TYR A 38 -1.77 -4.52 0.23
C TYR A 38 -1.24 -4.29 -1.19
N PRO A 39 -0.16 -4.96 -1.66
CA PRO A 39 0.39 -4.70 -2.99
C PRO A 39 -0.60 -5.03 -4.13
N LEU A 40 -1.61 -5.86 -3.87
CA LEU A 40 -2.69 -6.14 -4.83
C LEU A 40 -3.55 -4.90 -5.13
N ALA A 41 -3.53 -3.87 -4.28
CA ALA A 41 -4.20 -2.61 -4.55
C ALA A 41 -3.62 -1.91 -5.79
N PHE A 42 -2.30 -1.94 -5.99
CA PHE A 42 -1.65 -1.40 -7.19
C PHE A 42 -2.10 -2.13 -8.45
N LEU A 43 -2.23 -3.47 -8.38
CA LEU A 43 -2.79 -4.25 -9.50
C LEU A 43 -4.19 -3.78 -9.88
N VAL A 44 -5.06 -3.53 -8.90
CA VAL A 44 -6.41 -3.01 -9.17
C VAL A 44 -6.33 -1.63 -9.83
N THR A 45 -5.51 -0.73 -9.30
CA THR A 45 -5.31 0.61 -9.86
C THR A 45 -4.80 0.55 -11.31
N ASP A 46 -3.80 -0.27 -11.59
CA ASP A 46 -3.22 -0.47 -12.93
C ASP A 46 -4.25 -1.01 -13.93
N VAL A 47 -5.01 -2.04 -13.54
CA VAL A 47 -6.09 -2.60 -14.39
C VAL A 47 -7.12 -1.54 -14.70
N MET A 48 -7.55 -0.77 -13.69
CA MET A 48 -8.54 0.29 -13.87
C MET A 48 -8.02 1.40 -14.76
N ASN A 49 -6.74 1.77 -14.62
CA ASN A 49 -6.10 2.78 -15.45
C ASN A 49 -5.99 2.31 -16.92
N ARG A 50 -5.59 1.05 -17.14
CA ARG A 50 -5.48 0.47 -18.49
C ARG A 50 -6.82 0.46 -19.21
N VAL A 51 -7.83 -0.14 -18.58
CA VAL A 51 -9.13 -0.44 -19.22
C VAL A 51 -10.02 0.78 -19.27
N TYR A 52 -10.06 1.59 -18.22
CA TYR A 52 -11.04 2.68 -18.06
C TYR A 52 -10.42 4.08 -18.01
N GLY A 53 -9.09 4.18 -18.04
CA GLY A 53 -8.37 5.45 -18.03
C GLY A 53 -8.09 6.02 -16.64
N LYS A 54 -7.30 7.10 -16.63
CA LYS A 54 -6.78 7.75 -15.42
C LYS A 54 -7.86 8.19 -14.44
N ASP A 55 -8.99 8.70 -14.94
CA ASP A 55 -10.03 9.29 -14.10
C ASP A 55 -10.82 8.19 -13.37
N ALA A 56 -11.01 7.04 -14.00
CA ALA A 56 -11.61 5.87 -13.35
C ALA A 56 -10.67 5.31 -12.26
N ALA A 57 -9.37 5.20 -12.55
CA ALA A 57 -8.38 4.76 -11.57
C ALA A 57 -8.33 5.70 -10.35
N ARG A 58 -8.32 7.02 -10.55
CA ARG A 58 -8.39 8.02 -9.45
C ARG A 58 -9.62 7.85 -8.58
N ARG A 59 -10.79 7.57 -9.17
CA ARG A 59 -12.03 7.34 -8.40
C ARG A 59 -11.90 6.08 -7.52
N VAL A 60 -11.35 5.00 -8.05
CA VAL A 60 -11.13 3.76 -7.29
C VAL A 60 -10.15 4.00 -6.14
N VAL A 61 -9.06 4.71 -6.39
CA VAL A 61 -8.09 5.13 -5.36
C VAL A 61 -8.77 5.96 -4.27
N LEU A 62 -9.59 6.95 -4.63
CA LEU A 62 -10.30 7.77 -3.64
C LEU A 62 -11.26 6.96 -2.78
N VAL A 63 -11.98 5.99 -3.37
CA VAL A 63 -12.82 5.10 -2.58
C VAL A 63 -11.99 4.22 -1.65
N GLY A 64 -10.89 3.64 -2.16
CA GLY A 64 -9.94 2.88 -1.34
C GLY A 64 -9.39 3.70 -0.17
N PHE A 65 -9.04 4.96 -0.41
CA PHE A 65 -8.56 5.89 0.61
C PHE A 65 -9.62 6.16 1.68
N VAL A 66 -10.87 6.46 1.29
CA VAL A 66 -11.97 6.68 2.24
C VAL A 66 -12.25 5.42 3.07
N VAL A 67 -12.25 4.25 2.43
CA VAL A 67 -12.41 2.96 3.13
C VAL A 67 -11.27 2.75 4.13
N GLY A 68 -10.03 3.00 3.72
CA GLY A 68 -8.85 2.88 4.59
C GLY A 68 -8.89 3.85 5.77
N LEU A 69 -9.36 5.08 5.56
CA LEU A 69 -9.56 6.07 6.62
C LEU A 69 -10.60 5.59 7.63
N VAL A 70 -11.72 5.05 7.16
CA VAL A 70 -12.77 4.48 8.04
C VAL A 70 -12.24 3.28 8.81
N CYS A 71 -11.53 2.35 8.16
CA CYS A 71 -10.89 1.21 8.83
C CYS A 71 -9.89 1.66 9.90
N SER A 72 -9.06 2.66 9.58
CA SER A 72 -8.08 3.21 10.52
C SER A 72 -8.76 3.90 11.69
N LEU A 73 -9.83 4.68 11.43
CA LEU A 73 -10.62 5.33 12.48
C LEU A 73 -11.24 4.29 13.42
N ILE A 74 -11.85 3.23 12.88
CA ILE A 74 -12.38 2.13 13.68
C ILE A 74 -11.26 1.46 14.48
N GLY A 75 -10.12 1.19 13.86
CA GLY A 75 -8.94 0.62 14.52
C GLY A 75 -8.42 1.47 15.68
N THR A 76 -8.57 2.79 15.63
CA THR A 76 -8.21 3.68 16.76
C THR A 76 -9.12 3.54 17.97
N GLN A 77 -10.35 3.04 17.77
CA GLN A 77 -11.35 2.87 18.84
C GLN A 77 -11.32 1.46 19.45
N ILE A 78 -10.73 0.48 18.76
CA ILE A 78 -10.61 -0.89 19.25
C ILE A 78 -9.32 -1.02 20.06
N MET A 79 -9.46 -1.33 21.35
CA MET A 79 -8.33 -1.53 22.26
C MET A 79 -7.88 -2.99 22.22
N GLY A 80 -6.63 -3.22 21.82
CA GLY A 80 -5.92 -4.49 21.95
C GLY A 80 -5.10 -4.56 23.25
N GLU A 81 -4.25 -5.58 23.35
CA GLU A 81 -3.41 -5.83 24.53
C GLU A 81 -2.43 -4.68 24.84
N PHE A 82 -1.94 -3.99 23.80
CA PHE A 82 -0.89 -2.96 23.90
C PHE A 82 -1.37 -1.54 23.58
N GLY A 83 -2.68 -1.32 23.50
CA GLY A 83 -3.25 -0.04 23.06
C GLY A 83 -4.21 -0.17 21.88
N PRO A 84 -4.58 0.95 21.23
CA PRO A 84 -5.46 0.90 20.07
C PRO A 84 -4.79 0.13 18.92
N LEU A 85 -5.57 -0.68 18.19
CA LEU A 85 -5.07 -1.49 17.07
C LEU A 85 -4.42 -0.63 15.97
N VAL A 86 -4.87 0.62 15.82
CA VAL A 86 -4.28 1.61 14.93
C VAL A 86 -4.05 2.90 15.71
N THR A 87 -2.80 3.36 15.75
CA THR A 87 -2.47 4.65 16.37
C THR A 87 -2.74 5.78 15.38
N LEU A 88 -2.93 7.01 15.88
CA LEU A 88 -3.12 8.18 15.02
C LEU A 88 -1.95 8.36 14.02
N ARG A 89 -0.72 8.07 14.46
CA ARG A 89 0.46 8.12 13.58
C ARG A 89 0.41 7.10 12.47
N ILE A 90 0.02 5.86 12.76
CA ILE A 90 -0.16 4.83 11.74
C ILE A 90 -1.28 5.22 10.77
N ALA A 91 -2.39 5.76 11.27
CA ALA A 91 -3.49 6.23 10.41
C ALA A 91 -3.07 7.38 9.47
N ILE A 92 -2.31 8.36 9.98
CA ILE A 92 -1.76 9.45 9.16
C ILE A 92 -0.75 8.90 8.16
N GLY A 93 0.18 8.06 8.61
CA GLY A 93 1.21 7.45 7.77
C GLY A 93 0.61 6.61 6.65
N SER A 94 -0.36 5.74 6.95
CA SER A 94 -1.04 4.90 5.97
C SER A 94 -1.86 5.74 4.99
N GLY A 95 -2.59 6.74 5.48
CA GLY A 95 -3.38 7.63 4.63
C GLY A 95 -2.53 8.45 3.65
N VAL A 96 -1.44 9.05 4.14
CA VAL A 96 -0.52 9.84 3.31
C VAL A 96 0.21 8.95 2.31
N ALA A 97 0.77 7.82 2.75
CA ALA A 97 1.47 6.89 1.90
C ALA A 97 0.56 6.35 0.80
N PHE A 98 -0.63 5.84 1.16
CA PHE A 98 -1.62 5.32 0.22
C PHE A 98 -1.99 6.34 -0.84
N LEU A 99 -2.40 7.53 -0.43
CA LEU A 99 -2.91 8.53 -1.36
C LEU A 99 -1.82 9.03 -2.31
N VAL A 100 -0.64 9.35 -1.78
CA VAL A 100 0.48 9.84 -2.60
C VAL A 100 0.95 8.74 -3.55
N ALA A 101 1.21 7.53 -3.04
CA ALA A 101 1.70 6.43 -3.86
C ALA A 101 0.73 6.06 -4.96
N GLN A 102 -0.56 5.88 -4.66
CA GLN A 102 -1.57 5.51 -5.63
C GLN A 102 -1.81 6.60 -6.69
N LEU A 103 -1.73 7.89 -6.33
CA LEU A 103 -1.85 8.97 -7.32
C LEU A 103 -0.62 9.07 -8.22
N VAL A 104 0.58 8.87 -7.68
CA VAL A 104 1.83 8.79 -8.44
C VAL A 104 1.79 7.58 -9.38
N ASP A 105 1.30 6.44 -8.89
CA ASP A 105 1.10 5.23 -9.66
C ASP A 105 0.23 5.50 -10.89
N VAL A 106 -0.96 6.07 -10.68
CA VAL A 106 -1.86 6.45 -11.78
C VAL A 106 -1.19 7.38 -12.78
N ALA A 107 -0.43 8.37 -12.30
CA ALA A 107 0.23 9.35 -13.14
C ALA A 107 1.33 8.72 -14.01
N ILE A 108 2.24 7.94 -13.41
CA ILE A 108 3.33 7.26 -14.10
C ILE A 108 2.77 6.23 -15.08
N PHE A 109 1.80 5.43 -14.64
CA PHE A 109 1.16 4.45 -15.50
C PHE A 109 0.52 5.12 -16.71
N SER A 110 -0.25 6.19 -16.50
CA SER A 110 -0.90 6.92 -17.58
C SER A 110 0.10 7.55 -18.55
N ALA A 111 1.27 8.00 -18.07
CA ALA A 111 2.32 8.55 -18.93
C ALA A 111 3.02 7.47 -19.78
N LEU A 112 3.08 6.23 -19.29
CA LEU A 112 3.77 5.11 -19.95
C LEU A 112 2.82 4.12 -20.65
N ARG A 113 1.50 4.36 -20.63
CA ARG A 113 0.47 3.39 -21.03
C ARG A 113 0.57 2.95 -22.49
N ASP A 114 1.10 3.79 -23.37
CA ASP A 114 1.19 3.53 -24.81
C ASP A 114 2.44 2.71 -25.19
N GLY A 115 3.31 2.42 -24.22
CA GLY A 115 4.46 1.53 -24.41
C GLY A 115 4.09 0.04 -24.41
N THR A 116 5.10 -0.82 -24.26
CA THR A 116 4.87 -2.25 -24.08
C THR A 116 4.01 -2.52 -22.84
N TRP A 117 3.14 -3.53 -22.92
CA TRP A 117 2.09 -3.79 -21.93
C TRP A 117 2.59 -3.86 -20.46
N TRP A 118 3.82 -4.34 -20.25
CA TRP A 118 4.42 -4.51 -18.92
C TRP A 118 5.17 -3.27 -18.40
N ARG A 119 5.55 -2.32 -19.26
CA ARG A 119 6.38 -1.17 -18.86
C ARG A 119 5.64 -0.25 -17.91
N ALA A 120 4.40 0.10 -18.26
CA ALA A 120 3.56 0.96 -17.43
C ALA A 120 3.33 0.38 -16.01
N PRO A 121 2.77 -0.83 -15.84
CA PRO A 121 2.50 -1.39 -14.50
C PRO A 121 3.76 -1.62 -13.68
N LEU A 122 4.86 -2.08 -14.30
CA LEU A 122 6.10 -2.33 -13.57
C LEU A 122 6.76 -1.02 -13.09
N ALA A 123 6.84 -0.01 -13.96
CA ALA A 123 7.47 1.26 -13.62
C ALA A 123 6.62 2.08 -12.63
N SER A 124 5.30 2.11 -12.80
CA SER A 124 4.39 2.78 -11.85
C SER A 124 4.49 2.14 -10.48
N THR A 125 4.30 0.82 -10.39
CA THR A 125 4.31 0.07 -9.12
C THR A 125 5.66 0.17 -8.42
N LEU A 126 6.78 0.12 -9.16
CA LEU A 126 8.13 0.24 -8.57
C LEU A 126 8.33 1.59 -7.87
N VAL A 127 7.97 2.69 -8.55
CA VAL A 127 8.14 4.03 -7.99
C VAL A 127 7.13 4.30 -6.88
N SER A 128 5.87 3.93 -7.10
CA SER A 128 4.79 4.15 -6.13
C SER A 128 4.97 3.31 -4.87
N SER A 129 5.36 2.04 -4.97
CA SER A 129 5.63 1.18 -3.81
C SER A 129 6.83 1.66 -3.01
N THR A 130 7.87 2.17 -3.67
CA THR A 130 9.02 2.80 -2.99
C THR A 130 8.57 4.03 -2.20
N LEU A 131 7.78 4.91 -2.82
CA LEU A 131 7.24 6.09 -2.14
C LEU A 131 6.32 5.71 -0.98
N ASP A 132 5.44 4.72 -1.17
CA ASP A 132 4.54 4.21 -0.13
C ASP A 132 5.32 3.76 1.10
N THR A 133 6.30 2.87 0.92
CA THR A 133 7.12 2.36 2.03
C THR A 133 7.89 3.48 2.70
N LEU A 134 8.53 4.39 1.94
CA LEU A 134 9.28 5.51 2.52
C LEU A 134 8.37 6.42 3.36
N LEU A 135 7.21 6.80 2.84
CA LEU A 135 6.27 7.66 3.54
C LEU A 135 5.67 6.95 4.76
N PHE A 136 5.18 5.73 4.59
CA PHE A 136 4.50 4.98 5.65
C PHE A 136 5.42 4.75 6.83
N PHE A 137 6.60 4.18 6.61
CA PHE A 137 7.51 3.84 7.70
C PHE A 137 8.14 5.07 8.35
N SER A 138 8.47 6.09 7.55
CA SER A 138 8.99 7.35 8.10
C SER A 138 7.96 8.03 8.99
N ILE A 139 6.70 8.15 8.55
CA ILE A 139 5.66 8.83 9.33
C ILE A 139 5.26 8.01 10.57
N SER A 140 5.07 6.71 10.39
CA SER A 140 4.54 5.84 11.44
C SER A 140 5.56 5.55 12.54
N PHE A 141 6.85 5.38 12.20
CA PHE A 141 7.84 4.83 13.12
C PHE A 141 9.08 5.69 13.36
N SER A 142 9.37 6.72 12.54
CA SER A 142 10.52 7.59 12.80
C SER A 142 10.34 8.37 14.09
N GLY A 143 11.39 8.43 14.93
CA GLY A 143 11.40 9.25 16.14
C GLY A 143 11.26 10.75 15.85
N ALA A 144 11.67 11.21 14.68
CA ALA A 144 11.59 12.63 14.28
C ALA A 144 10.13 13.14 14.18
N LEU A 145 9.17 12.23 13.99
CA LEU A 145 7.75 12.53 13.84
C LEU A 145 6.92 12.16 15.07
N SER A 146 7.57 11.89 16.21
CA SER A 146 6.87 11.57 17.47
C SER A 146 6.02 12.70 18.02
N PHE A 147 6.28 13.96 17.62
CA PHE A 147 5.42 15.09 17.98
C PHE A 147 4.01 15.02 17.39
N LEU A 148 3.78 14.24 16.32
CA LEU A 148 2.45 14.08 15.71
C LEU A 148 1.46 13.38 16.65
N HIS A 149 1.94 12.49 17.51
CA HIS A 149 1.15 11.88 18.57
C HIS A 149 2.08 11.41 19.69
N PRO A 150 2.39 12.27 20.68
CA PRO A 150 3.37 11.98 21.72
C PRO A 150 3.02 10.78 22.61
N ALA A 151 1.73 10.43 22.69
CA ALA A 151 1.25 9.29 23.48
C ALA A 151 1.53 7.93 22.82
N THR A 152 1.94 7.89 21.55
CA THR A 152 2.35 6.63 20.90
C THR A 152 3.83 6.38 21.08
N ASP A 153 4.16 5.33 21.82
CA ASP A 153 5.52 4.85 21.93
C ASP A 153 5.98 4.15 20.64
N VAL A 154 7.04 4.68 20.04
CA VAL A 154 7.73 4.10 18.87
C VAL A 154 9.19 3.78 19.16
N SER A 155 9.61 3.86 20.42
CA SER A 155 11.01 3.65 20.82
C SER A 155 11.50 2.26 20.43
N TRP A 156 10.65 1.24 20.55
CA TRP A 156 10.91 -0.13 20.08
C TRP A 156 11.31 -0.17 18.61
N ALA A 157 10.68 0.64 17.76
CA ALA A 157 10.95 0.69 16.32
C ALA A 157 12.24 1.46 16.00
N ALA A 158 12.71 2.29 16.93
CA ALA A 158 13.94 3.07 16.80
C ALA A 158 15.19 2.33 17.28
N GLU A 159 15.05 1.12 17.83
CA GLU A 159 16.17 0.30 18.29
C GLU A 159 17.17 0.04 17.15
N MET A 160 18.46 0.30 17.41
CA MET A 160 19.52 0.13 16.41
C MET A 160 19.97 -1.33 16.35
N LEU A 161 19.64 -2.00 15.25
CA LEU A 161 19.96 -3.41 15.01
C LEU A 161 20.59 -3.59 13.63
N PRO A 162 21.33 -4.69 13.38
CA PRO A 162 21.79 -5.02 12.04
C PRO A 162 20.61 -5.13 11.07
N LEU A 163 20.69 -4.46 9.92
CA LEU A 163 19.63 -4.48 8.90
C LEU A 163 19.32 -5.94 8.49
N LEU A 164 18.05 -6.34 8.65
CA LEU A 164 17.58 -7.72 8.42
C LEU A 164 18.39 -8.81 9.14
N GLY A 165 19.06 -8.45 10.25
CA GLY A 165 19.87 -9.36 11.06
C GLY A 165 21.31 -9.58 10.60
N SER A 166 21.73 -9.06 9.43
CA SER A 166 23.11 -9.28 8.91
C SER A 166 23.73 -8.10 8.16
N GLY A 167 23.13 -6.91 8.22
CA GLY A 167 23.59 -5.70 7.52
C GLY A 167 24.12 -4.57 8.42
N PRO A 168 24.24 -3.34 7.89
CA PRO A 168 24.65 -2.17 8.68
C PRO A 168 23.66 -1.88 9.81
N LEU A 169 24.14 -1.24 10.87
CA LEU A 169 23.28 -0.81 11.98
C LEU A 169 22.30 0.26 11.49
N ALA A 170 21.01 0.00 11.68
CA ALA A 170 19.92 0.90 11.36
C ALA A 170 18.78 0.72 12.37
N PRO A 171 17.86 1.70 12.50
CA PRO A 171 16.66 1.53 13.29
C PRO A 171 15.84 0.32 12.81
N LEU A 172 15.22 -0.42 13.74
CA LEU A 172 14.40 -1.60 13.45
C LEU A 172 13.35 -1.33 12.36
N TRP A 173 12.69 -0.18 12.38
CA TRP A 173 11.69 0.18 11.37
C TRP A 173 12.25 0.20 9.95
N VAL A 174 13.55 0.41 9.76
CA VAL A 174 14.20 0.33 8.43
C VAL A 174 14.24 -1.11 7.94
N SER A 175 14.51 -2.08 8.83
CA SER A 175 14.41 -3.51 8.48
C SER A 175 12.98 -3.89 8.10
N LEU A 176 11.98 -3.41 8.84
CA LEU A 176 10.56 -3.62 8.51
C LEU A 176 10.22 -3.02 7.14
N ALA A 177 10.71 -1.80 6.86
CA ALA A 177 10.51 -1.12 5.59
C ALA A 177 11.13 -1.88 4.41
N VAL A 178 12.37 -2.37 4.55
CA VAL A 178 13.05 -3.13 3.50
C VAL A 178 12.36 -4.47 3.26
N ALA A 179 11.91 -5.15 4.31
CA ALA A 179 11.17 -6.40 4.19
C ALA A 179 9.84 -6.17 3.45
N ASP A 180 9.05 -5.17 3.86
CA ASP A 180 7.78 -4.80 3.23
C ASP A 180 7.96 -4.42 1.75
N TRP A 181 8.96 -3.59 1.45
CA TRP A 181 9.30 -3.21 0.08
C TRP A 181 9.69 -4.40 -0.78
N SER A 182 10.48 -5.32 -0.24
CA SER A 182 10.89 -6.53 -0.96
C SER A 182 9.69 -7.41 -1.34
N VAL A 183 8.72 -7.55 -0.44
CA VAL A 183 7.46 -8.26 -0.72
C VAL A 183 6.64 -7.53 -1.78
N LYS A 184 6.50 -6.20 -1.67
CA LYS A 184 5.84 -5.38 -2.69
C LYS A 184 6.43 -5.60 -4.09
N LEU A 185 7.75 -5.59 -4.22
CA LEU A 185 8.41 -5.85 -5.50
C LEU A 185 8.19 -7.28 -6.02
N GLY A 186 8.30 -8.28 -5.15
CA GLY A 186 8.03 -9.67 -5.51
C GLY A 186 6.59 -9.85 -6.03
N ILE A 187 5.62 -9.28 -5.32
CA ILE A 187 4.21 -9.34 -5.72
C ILE A 187 3.97 -8.52 -6.98
N ALA A 188 4.60 -7.36 -7.15
CA ALA A 188 4.48 -6.56 -8.37
C ALA A 188 4.90 -7.35 -9.62
N LEU A 189 6.00 -8.11 -9.54
CA LEU A 189 6.46 -8.97 -10.62
C LEU A 189 5.46 -10.10 -10.92
N ILE A 190 4.94 -10.76 -9.88
CA ILE A 190 3.93 -11.82 -10.02
C ILE A 190 2.63 -11.25 -10.60
N ALA A 191 2.24 -10.05 -10.18
CA ALA A 191 1.01 -9.36 -10.57
C ALA A 191 0.98 -8.95 -12.05
N LEU A 192 2.13 -8.91 -12.74
CA LEU A 192 2.17 -8.73 -14.20
C LEU A 192 1.40 -9.83 -14.95
N ILE A 193 1.36 -11.05 -14.41
CA ILE A 193 0.63 -12.19 -15.00
C ILE A 193 -0.89 -11.94 -14.98
N PRO A 194 -1.56 -11.78 -13.81
CA PRO A 194 -2.99 -11.48 -13.78
C PRO A 194 -3.31 -10.13 -14.43
N PHE A 195 -2.44 -9.12 -14.33
CA PHE A 195 -2.62 -7.86 -15.05
C PHE A 195 -2.80 -8.09 -16.56
N ARG A 196 -1.91 -8.87 -17.19
CA ARG A 196 -1.97 -9.16 -18.63
C ARG A 196 -3.24 -9.92 -19.00
N ILE A 197 -3.61 -10.92 -18.20
CA ILE A 197 -4.79 -11.76 -18.46
C ILE A 197 -6.07 -10.91 -18.38
N ILE A 198 -6.24 -10.17 -17.28
CA ILE A 198 -7.45 -9.37 -17.02
C ILE A 198 -7.61 -8.27 -18.06
N THR A 199 -6.53 -7.53 -18.36
CA THR A 199 -6.60 -6.43 -19.32
C THR A 199 -6.89 -6.92 -20.75
N ALA A 200 -6.30 -8.05 -21.17
CA ALA A 200 -6.59 -8.65 -22.47
C ALA A 200 -8.06 -9.11 -22.58
N GLN A 201 -8.63 -9.68 -21.51
CA GLN A 201 -10.04 -10.13 -21.50
C GLN A 201 -11.04 -8.97 -21.50
N LEU A 202 -10.72 -7.88 -20.81
CA LEU A 202 -11.63 -6.73 -20.71
C LEU A 202 -11.60 -5.87 -21.98
N LEU A 203 -10.42 -5.67 -22.57
CA LEU A 203 -10.28 -4.88 -23.81
C LEU A 203 -10.82 -5.59 -25.05
N THR A 204 -10.94 -6.92 -25.03
CA THR A 204 -11.58 -7.68 -26.12
C THR A 204 -13.11 -7.69 -26.03
N ARG A 205 -13.68 -7.32 -24.87
CA ARG A 205 -15.14 -7.26 -24.62
C ARG A 205 -15.73 -5.86 -24.78
N SER A 206 -14.89 -4.83 -24.96
CA SER A 206 -15.25 -3.42 -25.14
C SER A 206 -15.20 -3.03 -26.61
#